data_AF-A0A345HPX0-F1
#
_entry.id   AF-A0A345HPX0-F1
#
_cell.length_a   1.000
_cell.length_b   1.000
_cell.length_c   1.000
_cell.angle_alpha   90.00
_cell.angle_beta   90.00
_cell.angle_gamma   90.00
#
_symmetry.space_group_name_H-M   'P 1'
#
loop_
_entity.id
_entity.type
_entity.pdbx_description
1 polymer ?
#
loop_
_entity_poly.entity_id
_entity_poly.type
_entity_poly.pdbx_seq_one_letter_code
_entity_poly.pdbx_strand_id
1 'polypeptide(L)'
;MGREVPIVVHRPSGTGGRRVTVRGRIMGLAHSDGHLVEFLRQAGLPDAWELLDDPHWVEWQGGAPHVYAGEGEGEGGDGDGVG
;
A
#
# COMPACT_ATOMS: atom_id res chain seq x y z
N MET A 1 17.39 1.21 18.34
CA MET A 1 15.94 1.39 18.55
C MET A 1 15.39 1.95 17.26
N GLY A 2 14.76 1.11 16.44
CA GLY A 2 14.24 1.55 15.13
C GLY A 2 13.08 2.51 15.34
N ARG A 3 12.98 3.56 14.52
CA ARG A 3 11.78 4.39 14.49
C ARG A 3 10.61 3.46 14.14
N GLU A 4 9.70 3.22 15.07
CA GLU A 4 8.40 2.64 14.69
C GLU A 4 7.59 3.77 14.08
N VAL A 5 7.58 3.84 12.75
CA VAL A 5 6.62 4.69 12.07
C VAL A 5 5.20 4.21 12.43
N PRO A 6 4.28 5.12 12.73
CA PRO A 6 2.95 4.75 13.17
C PRO A 6 2.13 4.10 12.04
N ILE A 7 2.48 4.30 10.77
CA ILE A 7 1.77 3.73 9.62
C ILE A 7 2.79 3.08 8.69
N VAL A 8 2.59 1.79 8.38
CA VAL A 8 3.38 1.06 7.40
C VAL A 8 2.46 0.60 6.28
N VAL A 9 2.75 1.06 5.07
CA VAL A 9 2.10 0.62 3.85
C VAL A 9 3.03 -0.36 3.15
N HIS A 10 2.65 -1.64 3.15
CA HIS A 10 3.47 -2.72 2.61
C HIS A 10 3.53 -2.63 1.07
N ARG A 11 4.48 -3.35 0.46
CA ARG A 11 4.61 -3.45 -1.00
C ARG A 11 3.28 -3.82 -1.67
N PRO A 12 3.05 -3.39 -2.92
CA PRO A 12 1.90 -3.85 -3.68
C PRO A 12 1.84 -5.37 -3.74
N SER A 13 0.64 -5.93 -3.54
CA SER A 13 0.37 -7.35 -3.73
C SER A 13 0.34 -7.67 -5.23
N GLY A 14 0.74 -8.88 -5.63
CA GLY A 14 0.61 -9.34 -7.02
C GLY A 14 -0.85 -9.37 -7.51
N THR A 15 -1.81 -9.47 -6.58
CA THR A 15 -3.25 -9.37 -6.86
C THR A 15 -3.79 -7.93 -6.87
N GLY A 16 -2.90 -6.93 -6.69
CA GLY A 16 -3.25 -5.53 -6.48
C GLY A 16 -3.52 -5.16 -5.02
N GLY A 17 -3.45 -3.86 -4.75
CA GLY A 17 -3.58 -3.26 -3.42
C GLY A 17 -2.31 -3.37 -2.56
N ARG A 18 -2.31 -2.66 -1.43
CA ARG A 18 -1.23 -2.63 -0.45
C ARG A 18 -1.79 -2.92 0.94
N ARG A 19 -1.16 -3.83 1.67
CA ARG A 19 -1.54 -4.09 3.07
C ARG A 19 -1.17 -2.88 3.92
N VAL A 20 -2.05 -2.49 4.83
CA VAL A 20 -1.86 -1.33 5.72
C VAL A 20 -1.77 -1.79 7.17
N THR A 21 -0.73 -1.33 7.87
CA THR A 21 -0.55 -1.52 9.31
C THR A 21 -0.50 -0.17 10.00
N VAL A 22 -1.30 0.02 11.05
CA VAL A 22 -1.30 1.24 11.87
C VAL A 22 -0.97 0.83 13.31
N ARG A 23 0.12 1.35 13.86
CA ARG A 23 0.60 1.07 15.23
C ARG A 23 0.64 -0.43 15.53
N GLY A 24 1.17 -1.22 14.60
CA GLY A 24 1.26 -2.68 14.70
C GLY A 24 -0.03 -3.46 14.40
N ARG A 25 -1.17 -2.80 14.16
CA ARG A 25 -2.45 -3.45 13.82
C ARG A 25 -2.70 -3.45 12.31
N ILE A 26 -3.03 -4.61 11.73
CA ILE A 26 -3.44 -4.70 10.32
C ILE A 26 -4.84 -4.07 10.16
N MET A 27 -4.96 -3.10 9.26
CA MET A 27 -6.23 -2.44 8.95
C MET A 27 -6.94 -3.06 7.74
N GLY A 28 -6.18 -3.50 6.75
CA GLY A 28 -6.73 -4.13 5.55
C GLY A 28 -5.84 -3.97 4.33
N LEU A 29 -6.44 -4.11 3.14
CA LEU A 29 -5.80 -3.98 1.83
C LEU A 29 -6.33 -2.71 1.15
N ALA A 30 -5.49 -1.66 1.05
CA ALA A 30 -5.84 -0.42 0.38
C ALA A 30 -5.57 -0.54 -1.13
N HIS A 31 -6.48 -0.06 -1.97
CA HIS A 31 -6.32 -0.06 -3.44
C HIS A 31 -6.15 1.34 -4.03
N SER A 32 -6.18 2.36 -3.17
CA SER A 32 -6.04 3.77 -3.49
C SER A 32 -5.74 4.55 -2.22
N ASP A 33 -5.29 5.81 -2.36
CA ASP A 33 -5.07 6.71 -1.22
C ASP A 33 -6.37 6.96 -0.45
N GLY A 34 -7.50 7.05 -1.15
CA GLY A 34 -8.81 7.18 -0.50
C GLY A 34 -9.11 6.01 0.43
N HIS A 35 -8.83 4.77 0.02
CA HIS A 35 -9.03 3.60 0.88
C HIS A 35 -8.06 3.61 2.07
N LEU A 36 -6.80 4.02 1.85
CA LEU A 36 -5.82 4.17 2.92
C LEU A 36 -6.30 5.21 3.95
N VAL A 37 -6.79 6.37 3.51
CA VAL A 37 -7.32 7.43 4.38
C VAL A 37 -8.49 6.96 5.24
N GLU A 38 -9.41 6.16 4.68
CA GLU A 38 -10.51 5.60 5.46
C GLU A 38 -10.00 4.67 6.58
N PHE A 39 -8.97 3.85 6.32
CA PHE A 39 -8.34 3.06 7.38
C PHE A 39 -7.70 3.94 8.46
N LEU A 40 -7.01 5.01 8.08
CA LEU A 40 -6.38 5.92 9.03
C LEU A 40 -7.43 6.64 9.89
N ARG A 41 -8.54 7.08 9.29
CA ARG A 41 -9.69 7.64 10.02
C ARG A 41 -10.28 6.65 11.00
N GLN A 42 -10.47 5.39 10.59
CA GLN A 42 -10.93 4.33 11.48
C GLN A 42 -9.94 4.01 12.62
N ALA A 43 -8.65 4.31 12.42
CA ALA A 43 -7.61 4.21 13.44
C ALA A 43 -7.49 5.47 14.33
N GLY A 44 -8.33 6.50 14.12
CA GLY A 44 -8.36 7.73 14.93
C GLY A 44 -7.50 8.87 14.39
N LEU A 45 -7.16 8.88 13.10
CA LEU A 45 -6.39 9.94 12.43
C LEU A 45 -7.28 10.67 11.41
N PRO A 46 -7.97 11.76 11.82
CA PRO A 46 -8.94 12.45 10.94
C PRO A 46 -8.29 13.21 9.77
N ASP A 47 -7.09 13.78 9.97
CA ASP A 47 -6.34 14.58 8.98
C ASP A 47 -5.39 13.72 8.13
N ALA A 48 -5.85 12.50 7.80
CA ALA A 48 -5.03 11.44 7.23
C ALA A 48 -4.41 11.74 5.84
N TRP A 49 -4.98 12.67 5.07
CA TRP A 49 -4.45 13.05 3.76
C TRP A 49 -3.06 13.67 3.87
N GLU A 50 -2.85 14.58 4.82
CA GLU A 50 -1.57 15.27 5.02
C GLU A 50 -0.47 14.33 5.55
N LEU A 51 -0.88 13.21 6.17
CA LEU A 51 0.05 12.22 6.72
C LEU A 51 0.69 11.35 5.64
N LEU A 52 0.07 11.21 4.46
CA LEU A 52 0.52 10.28 3.41
C LEU A 52 1.92 10.62 2.88
N ASP A 53 2.23 11.91 2.85
CA ASP A 53 3.50 12.47 2.36
C ASP A 53 4.53 12.69 3.48
N ASP A 54 4.15 12.50 4.76
CA ASP A 54 5.07 12.68 5.89
C ASP A 54 5.80 11.35 6.22
N PRO A 55 7.12 11.25 5.97
CA PRO A 55 7.89 10.04 6.23
C PRO A 55 8.05 9.72 7.72
N HIS A 56 7.68 10.63 8.63
CA HIS A 56 7.61 10.36 10.07
C HIS A 56 6.34 9.59 10.45
N TRP A 57 5.29 9.71 9.63
CA TRP A 57 4.02 9.04 9.85
C TRP A 57 3.88 7.79 9.01
N VAL A 58 4.15 7.88 7.70
CA VAL A 58 3.94 6.81 6.75
C VAL A 58 5.27 6.30 6.19
N GLU A 59 5.48 5.00 6.32
CA GLU A 59 6.52 4.29 5.59
C GLU A 59 5.91 3.49 4.44
N TRP A 60 6.26 3.88 3.24
CA TRP A 60 5.96 3.14 2.02
C TRP A 60 7.05 2.10 1.77
N GLN A 61 6.70 0.83 1.90
CA GLN A 61 7.58 -0.29 1.58
C GLN A 61 7.38 -0.71 0.14
N GLY A 62 8.47 -0.85 -0.62
CA GLY A 62 8.52 -1.43 -1.96
C GLY A 62 7.65 -0.73 -3.03
N GLY A 63 8.21 -0.46 -4.20
CA GLY A 63 7.50 0.30 -5.24
C GLY A 63 7.28 1.78 -4.86
N ALA A 64 6.71 2.56 -5.78
CA ALA A 64 6.47 3.97 -5.54
C ALA A 64 5.30 4.21 -4.55
N PRO A 65 5.35 5.28 -3.73
CA PRO A 65 4.20 5.78 -2.99
C PRO A 65 3.00 6.01 -3.93
N HIS A 66 1.79 5.87 -3.40
CA HIS A 66 0.51 6.05 -4.14
C HIS A 66 0.28 5.07 -5.31
N VAL A 67 1.22 4.16 -5.57
CA VAL A 67 1.03 3.07 -6.54
C VAL A 67 0.56 1.83 -5.81
N TYR A 68 -0.65 1.39 -6.15
CA TYR A 68 -1.35 0.27 -5.51
C TYR A 68 -1.50 -0.94 -6.42
N ALA A 69 -1.37 -0.79 -7.73
CA ALA A 69 -1.30 -1.94 -8.61
C ALA A 69 -0.04 -2.74 -8.26
N GLY A 70 -0.18 -4.06 -8.16
CA GLY A 70 1.00 -4.90 -8.34
C GLY A 70 1.47 -4.70 -9.78
N GLU A 71 2.77 -4.69 -10.01
CA GLU A 71 3.28 -5.19 -11.28
C GLU A 71 2.80 -6.63 -11.39
N GLY A 72 1.56 -6.81 -11.87
CA GLY A 72 1.13 -8.07 -12.43
C GLY A 72 2.08 -8.30 -13.58
N GLU A 73 2.92 -9.31 -13.43
CA GLU A 73 3.58 -9.95 -14.54
C GLU A 73 2.47 -10.24 -15.54
N GLY A 74 2.38 -9.44 -16.61
CA GLY A 74 1.62 -9.83 -17.78
C GLY A 74 2.18 -11.17 -18.20
N GLU A 75 1.36 -12.20 -18.16
CA GLU A 75 1.67 -13.54 -18.62
C GLU A 75 2.30 -13.46 -20.02
N GLY A 76 3.63 -13.56 -20.08
CA GLY A 76 4.34 -14.00 -21.26
C GLY A 76 4.12 -15.51 -21.39
N GLY A 77 2.92 -15.90 -21.79
CA GLY A 77 2.53 -17.28 -22.04
C GLY A 77 2.28 -17.48 -23.53
N ASP A 78 3.34 -17.88 -24.22
CA ASP A 78 3.30 -18.80 -25.37
C ASP A 78 2.42 -18.38 -26.56
N GLY A 79 3.03 -17.58 -27.44
CA GLY A 79 2.62 -17.54 -28.83
C GLY A 79 2.88 -18.91 -29.48
N ASP A 80 1.93 -19.82 -29.36
CA ASP A 80 1.78 -20.99 -30.24
C ASP A 80 1.50 -20.48 -31.66
N GLY A 81 2.60 -20.16 -32.36
CA GLY A 81 2.63 -19.97 -33.79
C GLY A 81 2.35 -21.31 -34.47
N VAL A 82 1.06 -21.59 -34.69
CA VAL A 82 0.63 -22.67 -35.57
C VAL A 82 0.76 -22.22 -37.03
N GLY A 83 1.70 -22.84 -37.73
CA GLY A 83 1.62 -23.28 -39.14
C GLY A 83 1.50 -22.22 -40.22
#